data_AF-A0A661YW45-F1
#
_entry.id   AF-A0A661YW45-F1
#
_cell.length_a   1.000
_cell.length_b   1.000
_cell.length_c   1.000
_cell.angle_alpha   90.00
_cell.angle_beta   90.00
_cell.angle_gamma   90.00
#
_symmetry.space_group_name_H-M   'P 1'
#
loop_
_entity.id
_entity.type
_entity.pdbx_description
1 polymer ?
#
loop_
_entity_poly.entity_id
_entity_poly.type
_entity_poly.pdbx_seq_one_letter_code
_entity_poly.pdbx_strand_id
1 'polypeptide(L)'
;MSKKKKIRTRKTRFKSFTFKLSLRQYKSLKNFSEIEGTTPLKVIKERISDCIEEYSDEQIGKEAVAKNQLSLFKETSPKDQQLKMFK
;
A
#
# COMPACT_ATOMS: atom_id res chain seq x y z
N MET A 1 -30.12 30.32 18.52
CA MET A 1 -28.85 30.35 17.75
C MET A 1 -28.26 28.95 17.67
N SER A 2 -28.15 28.38 16.46
CA SER A 2 -27.69 27.00 16.25
C SER A 2 -26.20 26.86 16.61
N LYS A 3 -25.88 25.96 17.55
CA LYS A 3 -24.50 25.68 17.97
C LYS A 3 -23.78 24.91 16.86
N LYS A 4 -22.93 25.61 16.09
CA LYS A 4 -22.07 24.98 15.06
C LYS A 4 -21.15 23.95 15.73
N LYS A 5 -21.33 22.66 15.41
CA LYS A 5 -20.42 21.58 15.84
C LYS A 5 -19.04 21.82 15.22
N LYS A 6 -18.01 22.01 16.05
CA LYS A 6 -16.61 22.08 15.60
C LYS A 6 -16.20 20.74 14.98
N ILE A 7 -15.92 20.72 13.68
CA ILE A 7 -15.37 19.56 12.97
C ILE A 7 -13.99 19.28 13.57
N ARG A 8 -13.82 18.12 14.21
CA ARG A 8 -12.51 17.67 14.69
C ARG A 8 -11.67 17.26 13.48
N THR A 9 -10.70 18.07 13.09
CA THR A 9 -9.71 17.71 12.08
C THR A 9 -8.86 16.55 12.60
N ARG A 10 -8.75 15.48 11.81
CA ARG A 10 -7.81 14.39 12.11
C ARG A 10 -6.40 14.93 11.99
N LYS A 11 -5.58 14.72 13.02
CA LYS A 11 -4.16 15.10 12.97
C LYS A 11 -3.44 14.22 11.96
N THR A 12 -2.76 14.82 10.99
CA THR A 12 -1.84 14.10 10.11
C THR A 12 -0.71 13.53 10.96
N ARG A 13 -0.49 12.22 10.86
CA ARG A 13 0.60 11.53 11.56
C ARG A 13 1.76 11.38 10.60
N PHE A 14 2.90 11.96 10.94
CA PHE A 14 4.13 11.81 10.17
C PHE A 14 4.98 10.67 10.74
N LYS A 15 5.75 10.00 9.88
CA LYS A 15 6.73 8.97 10.25
C LYS A 15 8.11 9.40 9.76
N SER A 16 9.14 9.19 10.57
CA SER A 16 10.53 9.45 10.20
C SER A 16 11.06 8.30 9.35
N PHE A 17 11.74 8.64 8.25
CA PHE A 17 12.47 7.69 7.42
C PHE A 17 13.92 8.16 7.33
N THR A 18 14.86 7.23 7.47
CA THR A 18 16.30 7.53 7.43
C THR A 18 17.00 6.45 6.63
N PHE A 19 17.82 6.86 5.68
CA PHE A 19 18.64 5.97 4.86
C PHE A 19 20.02 6.59 4.69
N LYS A 20 21.00 5.73 4.43
CA LYS A 20 22.38 6.14 4.18
C LYS A 20 22.57 6.33 2.68
N LEU A 21 23.29 7.39 2.32
CA LEU A 21 23.71 7.66 0.96
C LEU A 21 25.23 7.50 0.86
N SER A 22 25.71 7.04 -0.29
CA SER A 22 27.13 7.19 -0.62
C SER A 22 27.49 8.66 -0.80
N LEU A 23 28.78 8.99 -0.64
CA LEU A 23 29.28 10.35 -0.82
C LEU A 23 28.93 10.92 -2.20
N ARG A 24 29.04 10.08 -3.25
CA ARG A 24 28.74 10.48 -4.64
C ARG A 24 27.26 10.79 -4.82
N GLN A 25 26.37 9.95 -4.29
CA GLN A 25 24.93 10.17 -4.35
C GLN A 25 24.52 11.46 -3.62
N TYR A 26 25.09 11.70 -2.43
CA TYR A 26 24.81 12.93 -1.68
C TYR A 26 25.26 14.18 -2.42
N LYS A 27 26.49 14.20 -2.96
CA LYS A 27 26.99 15.33 -3.76
C LYS A 27 26.11 15.60 -4.98
N SER A 28 25.72 14.55 -5.69
CA SER A 28 24.84 14.68 -6.85
C SER A 28 23.48 15.26 -6.48
N LEU A 29 22.87 14.77 -5.40
CA LEU A 29 21.57 15.24 -4.92
C LEU A 29 21.64 16.70 -4.46
N LYS A 30 22.72 17.08 -3.78
CA LYS A 30 22.96 18.44 -3.33
C LYS A 30 23.08 19.41 -4.51
N ASN A 31 23.94 19.10 -5.48
CA ASN A 31 24.13 19.94 -6.67
C ASN A 31 22.82 20.12 -7.44
N PHE A 32 22.05 19.04 -7.62
CA PHE A 32 20.74 19.13 -8.28
C PHE A 32 19.78 20.04 -7.51
N SER A 33 19.69 19.89 -6.19
CA SER A 33 18.82 20.74 -5.37
C SER A 33 19.22 22.23 -5.40
N GLU A 34 20.52 22.53 -5.53
CA GLU A 34 21.02 23.90 -5.64
C GLU A 34 20.66 24.53 -6.99
N ILE A 35 20.76 23.77 -8.08
CA ILE A 35 20.40 24.23 -9.44
C ILE A 35 18.91 24.57 -9.53
N GLU A 36 18.06 23.70 -8.98
CA GLU A 36 16.59 23.85 -9.02
C GLU A 36 16.05 24.81 -7.93
N GLY A 37 16.91 25.33 -7.04
CA GLY A 37 16.46 26.16 -5.91
C GLY A 37 15.56 25.40 -4.92
N THR A 38 15.72 24.09 -4.82
CA THR A 38 14.93 23.21 -3.96
C THR A 38 15.76 22.69 -2.78
N THR A 39 15.18 21.78 -1.99
CA THR A 39 15.91 21.07 -0.94
C THR A 39 16.05 19.61 -1.31
N PRO A 40 17.12 18.91 -0.90
CA PRO A 40 17.27 17.48 -1.13
C PRO A 40 16.04 16.66 -0.73
N LEU A 41 15.37 17.07 0.36
CA LEU A 41 14.13 16.45 0.84
C LEU A 41 12.96 16.63 -0.15
N LYS A 42 12.80 17.83 -0.72
CA LYS A 42 11.75 18.09 -1.72
C LYS A 42 11.98 17.25 -2.97
N VAL A 43 13.23 17.20 -3.44
CA VAL A 43 13.61 16.37 -4.59
C VAL A 43 13.26 14.91 -4.35
N ILE A 44 13.61 14.35 -3.18
CA ILE A 44 13.28 12.96 -2.84
C ILE A 44 11.76 12.74 -2.82
N LYS A 45 10.99 13.67 -2.23
CA LYS A 45 9.53 13.55 -2.16
C LYS A 45 8.87 13.60 -3.53
N GLU A 46 9.36 14.46 -4.40
CA GLU A 46 8.87 14.59 -5.78
C GLU A 46 9.24 13.38 -6.63
N ARG A 47 10.43 12.79 -6.43
CA ARG A 47 10.80 11.57 -7.15
C ARG A 47 10.10 10.31 -6.67
N ILE A 48 9.54 10.33 -5.46
CA ILE A 48 8.78 9.21 -4.87
C ILE A 48 7.27 9.47 -4.96
N SER A 49 6.81 10.65 -5.38
CA SER A 49 5.37 10.96 -5.46
C SER A 49 4.64 9.98 -6.33
N ASP A 50 5.20 9.65 -7.49
CA ASP A 50 4.59 8.76 -8.47
C ASP A 50 4.40 7.36 -7.86
N CYS A 51 5.43 6.87 -7.15
CA CYS A 51 5.33 5.60 -6.40
C CYS A 51 4.34 5.66 -5.23
N ILE A 52 4.09 6.83 -4.64
CA ILE A 52 3.10 6.96 -3.57
C ILE A 52 1.70 6.97 -4.18
N GLU A 53 1.49 7.66 -5.29
CA GLU A 53 0.19 7.76 -5.95
C GLU A 53 -0.24 6.41 -6.52
N GLU A 54 0.64 5.76 -7.29
CA GLU A 54 0.37 4.46 -7.93
C GLU A 54 0.09 3.35 -6.91
N TYR A 55 0.80 3.34 -5.77
CA TYR A 55 0.70 2.28 -4.76
C TYR A 55 -0.06 2.71 -3.49
N SER A 56 -0.74 3.86 -3.51
CA SER A 56 -1.48 4.36 -2.34
C SER A 56 -2.63 3.45 -1.91
N ASP A 57 -3.28 2.81 -2.89
CA ASP A 57 -4.44 1.93 -2.70
C ASP A 57 -4.12 0.44 -2.86
N GLU A 58 -2.92 0.10 -3.35
CA GLU A 58 -2.49 -1.29 -3.49
C GLU A 58 -2.22 -1.92 -2.12
N GLN A 59 -3.24 -2.64 -1.64
CA GLN A 59 -3.06 -3.63 -0.58
C GLN A 59 -2.26 -4.81 -1.14
N ILE A 60 -0.95 -4.63 -1.29
CA ILE A 60 0.00 -5.74 -1.41
C ILE A 60 -0.23 -6.61 -0.16
N GLY A 61 -1.02 -7.68 -0.31
CA GLY A 61 -1.41 -8.57 0.78
C GLY A 61 -2.90 -8.66 1.14
N LYS A 62 -3.83 -8.08 0.37
CA LYS A 62 -5.25 -8.50 0.45
C LYS A 62 -5.70 -9.36 -0.73
N GLU A 63 -4.92 -10.40 -1.02
CA GLU A 63 -5.51 -11.70 -1.34
C GLU A 63 -5.98 -12.39 -0.04
N ALA A 64 -6.68 -11.66 0.83
CA ALA A 64 -7.35 -12.21 2.00
C ALA A 64 -8.81 -12.50 1.66
N VAL A 65 -9.03 -13.14 0.52
CA VAL A 65 -10.19 -14.02 0.34
C VAL A 65 -9.65 -15.30 -0.28
N ALA A 66 -8.96 -16.10 0.54
CA ALA A 66 -9.12 -17.53 0.43
C ALA A 66 -10.63 -17.77 0.53
N LYS A 67 -11.33 -17.86 -0.61
CA LYS A 67 -12.70 -18.38 -0.68
C LYS A 67 -12.65 -19.65 0.15
N ASN A 68 -13.34 -19.67 1.29
CA ASN A 68 -13.36 -20.74 2.29
C ASN A 68 -12.81 -22.04 1.71
N GLN A 69 -11.57 -22.43 2.00
CA GLN A 69 -11.01 -23.67 1.42
C GLN A 69 -11.89 -24.89 1.76
N LEU A 70 -12.67 -24.80 2.84
CA LEU A 70 -13.75 -25.73 3.22
C LEU A 70 -14.87 -25.87 2.18
N SER A 71 -15.06 -24.93 1.25
CA SER A 71 -16.01 -25.08 0.14
C SER A 71 -15.50 -26.00 -0.96
N LEU A 72 -14.19 -26.30 -1.02
CA LEU A 72 -13.63 -27.36 -1.86
C LEU A 72 -13.91 -28.76 -1.30
N PHE A 73 -14.21 -28.85 0.00
CA PHE A 73 -14.51 -30.09 0.73
C PHE A 73 -15.99 -30.22 1.08
N LYS A 74 -16.90 -29.47 0.42
CA LYS A 74 -18.33 -29.79 0.52
C LYS A 74 -18.56 -31.10 -0.22
N GLU A 75 -18.46 -32.17 0.55
CA GLU A 75 -18.69 -33.55 0.20
C GLU A 75 -19.96 -33.68 -0.62
N THR A 76 -19.82 -34.13 -1.88
CA THR A 76 -20.93 -34.78 -2.57
C THR A 76 -21.38 -35.92 -1.69
N SER A 77 -22.67 -36.00 -1.37
CA SER A 77 -23.18 -37.06 -0.50
C SER A 77 -22.74 -38.43 -1.04
N PRO A 78 -22.38 -39.41 -0.18
CA PRO A 78 -21.89 -40.71 -0.63
C PRO A 78 -22.87 -41.46 -1.55
N LYS A 79 -24.17 -41.09 -1.52
CA LYS A 79 -25.21 -41.60 -2.42
C LYS A 79 -24.98 -41.22 -3.88
N ASP A 80 -24.42 -40.03 -4.14
CA ASP A 80 -24.23 -39.50 -5.50
C ASP A 80 -22.98 -40.05 -6.17
N GLN A 81 -21.98 -40.50 -5.40
CA GLN A 81 -20.78 -41.14 -5.92
C GLN A 81 -21.00 -42.62 -6.27
N GLN A 82 -21.82 -43.33 -5.48
CA GLN A 82 -22.15 -44.74 -5.74
C GLN A 82 -22.88 -44.94 -7.08
N LEU A 83 -23.75 -44.01 -7.49
CA LEU A 83 -24.48 -44.06 -8.76
C LEU A 83 -23.60 -43.96 -10.02
N LYS A 84 -22.36 -43.46 -9.89
CA LYS A 84 -21.41 -43.35 -11.02
C LYS A 84 -20.54 -44.60 -11.21
N MET A 85 -20.49 -45.51 -10.24
CA MET A 85 -19.69 -46.74 -10.32
C MET A 85 -20.44 -47.91 -10.98
N PHE A 86 -21.75 -47.78 -11.20
CA PHE A 86 -22.61 -48.84 -11.74
C PHE A 86 -23.27 -48.48 -13.10
N LYS A 87 -22.66 -47.58 -13.88
CA LYS A 87 -23.04 -47.32 -15.28
C LYS A 87 -21.94 -47.75 -16.23
#